data_AF-A0A0J1D9E0-F1
#
_entry.id   AF-A0A0J1D9E0-F1
#
_cell.length_a   1.000
_cell.length_b   1.000
_cell.length_c   1.000
_cell.angle_alpha   90.00
_cell.angle_beta   90.00
_cell.angle_gamma   90.00
#
_symmetry.space_group_name_H-M   'P 1'
#
loop_
_entity.id
_entity.type
_entity.pdbx_description
1 polymer ?
#
loop_
_entity_poly.entity_id
_entity_poly.type
_entity_poly.pdbx_seq_one_letter_code
_entity_poly.pdbx_strand_id
1 'polypeptide(L)'
;AQDATLASFVYERLDGSGYFRKARGEAIGMQERVLAVAAAYTAMCSPRPWRPPHGEAAAGTLLVAQAGAGRFDRQAVAAVLEAARAMAPKRGQGREVRDALLSAREIEVLRHISLGETSREAARAMKISPASVRTHVDNIFQKLDAGSRPAATLKALSRGLIS
;
A
#
# COMPACT_ATOMS: atom_id res chain seq x y z
N ALA A 1 19.56 -23.84 0.99
CA ALA A 1 18.92 -24.89 1.79
C ALA A 1 18.09 -24.31 2.94
N GLN A 2 18.67 -23.40 3.74
CA GLN A 2 18.01 -22.80 4.90
C GLN A 2 16.74 -21.99 4.55
N ASP A 3 16.77 -21.17 3.50
CA ASP A 3 15.61 -20.36 3.08
C ASP A 3 14.43 -21.21 2.61
N ALA A 4 14.70 -22.31 1.90
CA ALA A 4 13.66 -23.25 1.47
C ALA A 4 13.02 -23.97 2.67
N THR A 5 13.81 -24.30 3.69
CA THR A 5 13.30 -24.83 4.95
C THR A 5 12.39 -23.81 5.63
N LEU A 6 12.84 -22.56 5.82
CA LEU A 6 12.05 -21.51 6.43
C LEU A 6 10.73 -21.25 5.67
N ALA A 7 10.81 -21.13 4.33
CA ALA A 7 9.64 -20.93 3.47
C ALA A 7 8.63 -22.08 3.58
N SER A 8 9.08 -23.31 3.83
CA SER A 8 8.18 -24.46 4.00
C SER A 8 7.28 -24.39 5.24
N PHE A 9 7.53 -23.45 6.17
CA PHE A 9 6.68 -23.21 7.34
C PHE A 9 5.71 -22.02 7.18
N VAL A 10 5.70 -21.33 6.04
CA VAL A 10 4.97 -20.06 5.84
C VAL A 10 3.45 -20.16 6.06
N TYR A 11 2.87 -21.36 5.91
CA TYR A 11 1.45 -21.62 6.15
C TYR A 11 1.19 -22.54 7.34
N GLU A 12 2.19 -22.74 8.20
CA GLU A 12 2.06 -23.52 9.43
C GLU A 12 1.41 -22.69 10.54
N ARG A 13 0.79 -23.40 11.49
CA ARG A 13 0.04 -22.81 12.61
C ARG A 13 0.37 -23.58 13.87
N LEU A 14 0.44 -22.91 15.02
CA LEU A 14 0.90 -23.54 16.27
C LEU A 14 -0.01 -24.69 16.74
N ASP A 15 -1.30 -24.64 16.39
CA ASP A 15 -2.29 -25.70 16.67
C ASP A 15 -2.22 -26.88 15.67
N GLY A 16 -1.37 -26.78 14.64
CA GLY A 16 -1.22 -27.77 13.57
C GLY A 16 -2.36 -27.77 12.56
N SER A 17 -3.19 -26.72 12.52
CA SER A 17 -4.13 -26.46 11.42
C SER A 17 -3.44 -25.89 10.17
N GLY A 18 -2.10 -25.89 10.16
CA GLY A 18 -1.26 -25.49 9.03
C GLY A 18 -1.33 -26.44 7.82
N TYR A 19 -0.84 -25.97 6.69
CA TYR A 19 -1.12 -26.59 5.39
C TYR A 19 -0.17 -27.73 4.98
N PHE A 20 1.15 -27.57 5.15
CA PHE A 20 2.14 -28.41 4.46
C PHE A 20 2.73 -29.49 5.38
N ARG A 21 3.38 -29.07 6.46
CA ARG A 21 4.04 -29.95 7.44
C ARG A 21 3.10 -30.40 8.55
N LYS A 22 2.01 -29.65 8.79
CA LYS A 22 1.16 -29.81 9.98
C LYS A 22 1.98 -29.75 11.27
N ALA A 23 3.02 -28.92 11.27
CA ALA A 23 3.90 -28.72 12.41
C ALA A 23 3.14 -28.07 13.57
N ARG A 24 3.56 -28.32 14.80
CA ARG A 24 2.86 -27.87 16.02
C ARG A 24 3.82 -27.31 17.04
N GLY A 25 3.37 -26.29 17.77
CA GLY A 25 4.07 -25.74 18.93
C GLY A 25 5.56 -25.48 18.68
N GLU A 26 6.40 -26.11 19.49
CA GLU A 26 7.86 -25.95 19.51
C GLU A 26 8.56 -26.42 18.22
N ALA A 27 7.91 -27.26 17.40
CA ALA A 27 8.45 -27.67 16.10
C ALA A 27 8.50 -26.52 15.08
N ILE A 28 7.88 -25.39 15.39
CA ILE A 28 7.92 -24.16 14.59
C ILE A 28 8.80 -23.17 15.36
N GLY A 29 9.98 -22.86 14.81
CA GLY A 29 10.90 -21.89 15.40
C GLY A 29 10.40 -20.45 15.31
N MET A 30 11.09 -19.52 15.96
CA MET A 30 10.65 -18.12 16.02
C MET A 30 10.67 -17.45 14.65
N GLN A 31 11.68 -17.73 13.82
CA GLN A 31 11.78 -17.17 12.47
C GLN A 31 10.62 -17.65 11.58
N GLU A 32 10.27 -18.93 11.67
CA GLU A 32 9.14 -19.54 10.98
C GLU A 32 7.81 -18.94 11.45
N ARG A 33 7.64 -18.74 12.77
CA ARG A 33 6.44 -18.09 13.35
C ARG A 33 6.27 -16.67 12.81
N VAL A 34 7.35 -15.87 12.81
CA VAL A 34 7.33 -14.50 12.28
C VAL A 34 6.98 -14.51 10.80
N LEU A 35 7.59 -15.40 10.01
CA LEU A 35 7.31 -15.51 8.58
C LEU A 35 5.84 -15.90 8.31
N ALA A 36 5.30 -16.89 9.05
CA ALA A 36 3.92 -17.34 8.88
C ALA A 36 2.91 -16.23 9.21
N VAL A 37 3.16 -15.47 10.27
CA VAL A 37 2.34 -14.31 10.64
C VAL A 37 2.45 -13.20 9.59
N ALA A 38 3.66 -12.88 9.12
CA ALA A 38 3.88 -11.86 8.10
C ALA A 38 3.18 -12.22 6.78
N ALA A 39 3.26 -13.48 6.35
CA ALA A 39 2.55 -13.95 5.17
C ALA A 39 1.03 -13.87 5.34
N ALA A 40 0.51 -14.21 6.52
CA ALA A 40 -0.92 -14.07 6.83
C ALA A 40 -1.36 -12.59 6.81
N TYR A 41 -0.57 -11.69 7.41
CA TYR A 41 -0.82 -10.24 7.39
C TYR A 41 -0.86 -9.71 5.96
N THR A 42 0.18 -9.98 5.17
CA THR A 42 0.26 -9.55 3.77
C THR A 42 -0.91 -10.12 2.96
N ALA A 43 -1.27 -11.39 3.17
CA ALA A 43 -2.40 -12.01 2.48
C ALA A 43 -3.76 -11.37 2.85
N MET A 44 -3.92 -10.86 4.07
CA MET A 44 -5.13 -10.13 4.50
C MET A 44 -5.19 -8.72 3.89
N CYS A 45 -4.06 -8.02 3.83
CA CYS A 45 -3.97 -6.65 3.31
C CYS A 45 -3.87 -6.57 1.78
N SER A 46 -3.64 -7.70 1.09
CA SER A 46 -3.55 -7.75 -0.36
C SER A 46 -4.92 -7.92 -1.02
N PRO A 47 -5.21 -7.21 -2.14
CA PRO A 47 -6.44 -7.43 -2.89
C PRO A 47 -6.45 -8.85 -3.51
N ARG A 48 -7.63 -9.47 -3.55
CA ARG A 48 -7.87 -10.76 -4.22
C ARG A 48 -9.00 -10.58 -5.24
N PRO A 49 -9.04 -11.36 -6.34
CA PRO A 49 -10.10 -11.24 -7.34
C PRO A 49 -11.53 -11.36 -6.76
N TRP A 50 -11.71 -12.13 -5.68
CA TRP A 50 -13.00 -12.39 -5.04
C TRP A 50 -13.18 -11.69 -3.68
N ARG A 51 -12.23 -10.84 -3.25
CA ARG A 51 -12.29 -10.21 -1.92
C ARG A 51 -11.49 -8.91 -1.86
N PRO A 52 -12.08 -7.80 -1.38
CA PRO A 52 -11.32 -6.60 -1.09
C PRO A 52 -10.29 -6.85 0.03
N PRO A 53 -9.18 -6.10 0.06
CA PRO A 53 -8.20 -6.19 1.13
C PRO A 53 -8.79 -5.72 2.46
N HIS A 54 -8.31 -6.28 3.56
CA HIS A 54 -8.57 -5.73 4.88
C HIS A 54 -7.84 -4.41 5.08
N GLY A 55 -8.44 -3.52 5.86
CA GLY A 55 -7.68 -2.43 6.47
C GLY A 55 -6.68 -2.99 7.48
N GLU A 56 -5.54 -2.30 7.64
CA GLU A 56 -4.45 -2.73 8.52
C GLU A 56 -4.91 -2.96 9.97
N ALA A 57 -5.82 -2.12 10.47
CA ALA A 57 -6.41 -2.27 11.80
C ALA A 57 -7.25 -3.56 11.92
N ALA A 58 -8.05 -3.88 10.90
CA ALA A 58 -8.86 -5.10 10.88
C ALA A 58 -7.98 -6.35 10.79
N ALA A 59 -6.93 -6.32 9.94
CA ALA A 59 -5.93 -7.38 9.86
C ALA A 59 -5.24 -7.59 11.22
N GLY A 60 -4.88 -6.52 11.92
CA GLY A 60 -4.30 -6.58 13.26
C GLY A 60 -5.23 -7.25 14.29
N THR A 61 -6.50 -6.83 14.35
CA THR A 61 -7.50 -7.46 15.23
C THR A 61 -7.65 -8.95 14.96
N LEU A 62 -7.67 -9.35 13.69
CA LEU A 62 -7.76 -10.77 13.31
C LEU A 62 -6.53 -11.57 13.74
N LEU A 63 -5.32 -11.03 13.58
CA LEU A 63 -4.09 -11.71 14.01
C LEU A 63 -4.02 -11.86 15.53
N VAL A 64 -4.40 -10.82 16.29
CA VAL A 64 -4.48 -10.89 17.75
C VAL A 64 -5.49 -11.95 18.18
N ALA A 65 -6.67 -12.00 17.56
CA ALA A 65 -7.67 -13.03 17.84
C ALA A 65 -7.15 -14.45 17.52
N GLN A 66 -6.43 -14.63 16.41
CA GLN A 66 -5.84 -15.92 16.05
C GLN A 66 -4.72 -16.35 17.00
N ALA A 67 -3.96 -15.41 17.55
CA ALA A 67 -2.99 -15.70 18.60
C ALA A 67 -3.67 -16.05 19.93
N GLY A 68 -4.78 -15.39 20.27
CA GLY A 68 -5.63 -15.75 21.42
C GLY A 68 -6.20 -17.16 21.31
N ALA A 69 -6.56 -17.58 20.08
CA ALA A 69 -7.00 -18.94 19.78
C ALA A 69 -5.85 -19.97 19.66
N GLY A 70 -4.61 -19.60 20.01
CA GLY A 70 -3.46 -20.50 20.00
C GLY A 70 -2.95 -20.91 18.62
N ARG A 71 -3.40 -20.23 17.56
CA ARG A 71 -3.02 -20.58 16.18
C ARG A 71 -1.75 -19.87 15.71
N PHE A 72 -1.47 -18.70 16.30
CA PHE A 72 -0.26 -17.93 16.08
C PHE A 72 0.43 -17.59 17.40
N ASP A 73 1.73 -17.35 17.32
CA ASP A 73 2.52 -16.90 18.46
C ASP A 73 2.25 -15.41 18.76
N ARG A 74 2.04 -15.07 20.03
CA ARG A 74 1.74 -13.68 20.44
C ARG A 74 2.90 -12.72 20.20
N GLN A 75 4.14 -13.15 20.42
CA GLN A 75 5.32 -12.32 20.21
C GLN A 75 5.55 -12.10 18.72
N ALA A 76 5.40 -13.14 17.89
CA ALA A 76 5.48 -13.01 16.45
C ALA A 76 4.42 -12.05 15.89
N VAL A 77 3.16 -12.14 16.38
CA VAL A 77 2.10 -11.19 16.03
C VAL A 77 2.45 -9.77 16.43
N ALA A 78 2.91 -9.54 17.66
CA ALA A 78 3.32 -8.22 18.10
C ALA A 78 4.44 -7.64 17.20
N ALA A 79 5.48 -8.43 16.91
CA ALA A 79 6.60 -7.99 16.08
C ALA A 79 6.17 -7.60 14.65
N VAL A 80 5.29 -8.39 14.01
CA VAL A 80 4.78 -8.08 12.67
C VAL A 80 3.92 -6.82 12.66
N LEU A 81 3.08 -6.62 13.68
CA LEU A 81 2.23 -5.43 13.77
C LEU A 81 3.05 -4.16 14.01
N GLU A 82 4.08 -4.22 14.84
CA GLU A 82 5.01 -3.10 15.03
C GLU A 82 5.81 -2.79 13.76
N ALA A 83 6.31 -3.80 13.06
CA ALA A 83 6.98 -3.62 11.77
C ALA A 83 6.05 -3.03 10.71
N ALA A 84 4.80 -3.50 10.63
CA ALA A 84 3.81 -2.98 9.70
C ALA A 84 3.48 -1.51 9.95
N ARG A 85 3.34 -1.10 11.22
CA ARG A 85 3.14 0.31 11.61
C ARG A 85 4.32 1.19 11.21
N ALA A 86 5.55 0.70 11.37
CA ALA A 86 6.76 1.44 10.98
C ALA A 86 6.87 1.62 9.46
N MET A 87 6.36 0.66 8.67
CA MET A 87 6.38 0.69 7.20
C MET A 87 5.16 1.38 6.58
N ALA A 88 4.06 1.56 7.32
CA ALA A 88 2.88 2.23 6.80
C ALA A 88 3.24 3.66 6.36
N PRO A 89 2.93 4.07 5.12
CA PRO A 89 3.13 5.46 4.71
C PRO A 89 2.32 6.33 5.66
N LYS A 90 2.96 7.31 6.31
CA LYS A 90 2.30 8.24 7.22
C LYS A 90 1.14 8.91 6.47
N ARG A 91 -0.09 8.37 6.62
CA ARG A 91 -1.29 8.75 5.85
C ARG A 91 -1.74 10.22 6.04
N GLY A 92 -1.02 11.01 6.85
CA GLY A 92 -1.16 12.47 6.93
C GLY A 92 -0.15 13.28 6.10
N GLN A 93 1.08 12.78 5.92
CA GLN A 93 2.14 13.55 5.24
C GLN A 93 1.92 13.62 3.73
N GLY A 94 1.36 12.57 3.12
CA GLY A 94 1.06 12.58 1.68
C GLY A 94 0.05 13.66 1.28
N ARG A 95 -0.91 14.01 2.16
CA ARG A 95 -1.90 15.05 1.88
C ARG A 95 -1.35 16.46 2.12
N GLU A 96 -0.61 16.67 3.20
CA GLU A 96 0.07 17.95 3.43
C GLU A 96 1.16 18.23 2.38
N VAL A 97 1.93 17.22 1.97
CA VAL A 97 2.93 17.37 0.89
C VAL A 97 2.25 17.58 -0.46
N ARG A 98 1.11 16.92 -0.72
CA ARG A 98 0.29 17.19 -1.91
C ARG A 98 -0.15 18.65 -1.95
N ASP A 99 -0.77 19.12 -0.87
CA ASP A 99 -1.31 20.47 -0.75
C ASP A 99 -0.20 21.54 -0.72
N ALA A 100 0.99 21.20 -0.21
CA ALA A 100 2.15 22.09 -0.19
C ALA A 100 2.87 22.19 -1.55
N LEU A 101 2.89 21.13 -2.38
CA LEU A 101 3.52 21.18 -3.71
C LEU A 101 2.56 21.64 -4.81
N LEU A 102 1.31 21.20 -4.79
CA LEU A 102 0.31 21.51 -5.81
C LEU A 102 -1.01 21.90 -5.14
N SER A 103 -1.64 22.95 -5.64
CA SER A 103 -3.00 23.30 -5.22
C SER A 103 -4.01 22.21 -5.61
N ALA A 104 -5.16 22.19 -4.94
CA ALA A 104 -6.25 21.27 -5.27
C ALA A 104 -6.64 21.32 -6.76
N ARG A 105 -6.61 22.51 -7.36
CA ARG A 105 -6.93 22.70 -8.78
C ARG A 105 -5.86 22.13 -9.71
N GLU A 106 -4.60 22.28 -9.35
CA GLU A 106 -3.48 21.70 -10.10
C GLU A 106 -3.47 20.17 -10.00
N ILE A 107 -3.82 19.60 -8.85
CA ILE A 107 -3.98 18.14 -8.70
C ILE A 107 -5.09 17.61 -9.61
N GLU A 108 -6.22 18.33 -9.69
CA GLU A 108 -7.33 17.95 -10.55
C GLU A 108 -6.93 17.99 -12.04
N VAL A 109 -6.26 19.06 -12.49
CA VAL A 109 -5.70 19.14 -13.85
C VAL A 109 -4.72 18.00 -14.11
N LEU A 110 -3.83 17.71 -13.16
CA LEU A 110 -2.82 16.66 -13.26
C LEU A 110 -3.43 15.26 -13.39
N ARG A 111 -4.58 14.98 -12.77
CA ARG A 111 -5.31 13.73 -12.95
C ARG A 111 -5.81 13.57 -14.38
N HIS A 112 -6.50 14.58 -14.92
CA HIS A 112 -7.02 14.55 -16.28
C HIS A 112 -5.91 14.31 -17.31
N ILE A 113 -4.80 15.05 -17.24
CA ILE A 113 -3.69 14.86 -18.19
C ILE A 113 -2.98 13.51 -18.02
N SER A 114 -3.00 12.92 -16.82
CA SER A 114 -2.41 11.60 -16.57
C SER A 114 -3.24 10.45 -17.16
N LEU A 115 -4.53 10.69 -17.40
CA LEU A 115 -5.42 9.78 -18.15
C LEU A 115 -5.26 9.94 -19.67
N GLY A 116 -4.34 10.79 -20.13
CA GLY A 116 -4.13 11.07 -21.55
C GLY A 116 -5.09 12.10 -22.15
N GLU A 117 -5.92 12.75 -21.33
CA GLU A 117 -6.84 13.78 -21.82
C GLU A 117 -6.10 15.01 -22.35
N THR A 118 -6.62 15.56 -23.44
CA THR A 118 -6.16 16.84 -24.00
C THR A 118 -6.61 18.01 -23.11
N SER A 119 -5.93 19.16 -23.22
CA SER A 119 -6.34 20.37 -22.48
C SER A 119 -7.77 20.83 -22.80
N ARG A 120 -8.34 20.43 -23.95
CA ARG A 120 -9.75 20.70 -24.29
C ARG A 120 -10.71 19.77 -23.55
N GLU A 121 -10.37 18.50 -23.40
CA GLU A 121 -11.19 17.51 -22.68
C GLU A 121 -11.18 17.81 -21.18
N ALA A 122 -9.99 18.02 -20.60
CA ALA A 122 -9.83 18.44 -19.21
C ALA A 122 -10.60 19.74 -18.93
N ALA A 123 -10.54 20.73 -19.82
CA ALA A 123 -11.28 21.98 -19.69
C ALA A 123 -12.80 21.78 -19.65
N ARG A 124 -13.34 20.88 -20.49
CA ARG A 124 -14.76 20.52 -20.51
C ARG A 124 -15.16 19.83 -19.21
N ALA A 125 -14.37 18.87 -18.74
CA ALA A 125 -14.64 18.14 -17.50
C ALA A 125 -14.63 19.10 -16.28
N MET A 126 -13.64 20.00 -16.25
CA MET A 126 -13.40 20.92 -15.15
C MET A 126 -14.19 22.24 -15.26
N LYS A 127 -15.00 22.43 -16.32
CA LYS A 127 -15.80 23.64 -16.61
C LYS A 127 -14.99 24.96 -16.59
N ILE A 128 -13.80 24.95 -17.19
CA ILE A 128 -12.92 26.12 -17.33
C ILE A 128 -12.43 26.27 -18.78
N SER A 129 -11.70 27.35 -19.07
CA SER A 129 -11.15 27.54 -20.42
C SER A 129 -9.95 26.61 -20.70
N PRO A 130 -9.75 26.16 -21.96
CA PRO A 130 -8.55 25.42 -22.34
C PRO A 130 -7.25 26.20 -22.10
N ALA A 131 -7.30 27.53 -22.12
CA ALA A 131 -6.16 28.39 -21.80
C ALA A 131 -5.80 28.28 -20.30
N SER A 132 -6.80 28.31 -19.42
CA SER A 132 -6.62 28.14 -17.97
C SER A 132 -5.99 26.77 -17.65
N VAL A 133 -6.43 25.70 -18.32
CA VAL A 133 -5.81 24.37 -18.17
C VAL A 133 -4.33 24.39 -18.57
N ARG A 134 -3.96 25.04 -19.67
CA ARG A 134 -2.55 25.15 -20.07
C ARG A 134 -1.72 25.88 -19.03
N THR A 135 -2.20 27.00 -18.50
CA THR A 135 -1.54 27.72 -17.41
C THR A 135 -1.33 26.83 -16.19
N HIS A 136 -2.34 26.05 -15.80
CA HIS A 136 -2.17 25.08 -14.71
C HIS A 136 -1.12 24.01 -15.04
N VAL A 137 -1.10 23.48 -16.26
CA VAL A 137 -0.10 22.49 -16.70
C VAL A 137 1.32 23.07 -16.63
N ASP A 138 1.53 24.31 -17.07
CA ASP A 138 2.84 24.96 -17.02
C ASP A 138 3.31 25.16 -15.57
N ASN A 139 2.41 25.59 -14.69
CA ASN A 139 2.70 25.71 -13.25
C ASN A 139 3.01 24.35 -12.61
N ILE A 140 2.25 23.31 -12.97
CA ILE A 140 2.51 21.93 -12.51
C ILE A 140 3.89 21.47 -12.95
N PHE A 141 4.27 21.73 -14.21
CA PHE A 141 5.57 21.36 -14.74
C PHE A 141 6.69 22.07 -14.01
N GLN A 142 6.55 23.36 -13.73
CA GLN A 142 7.52 24.11 -12.94
C GLN A 142 7.64 23.56 -11.52
N LYS A 143 6.50 23.30 -10.84
CA LYS A 143 6.47 22.80 -9.45
C LYS A 143 6.98 21.36 -9.33
N LEU A 144 6.80 20.54 -10.35
CA LEU A 144 7.29 19.16 -10.41
C LEU A 144 8.67 19.05 -11.06
N ASP A 145 9.24 20.15 -11.56
CA ASP A 145 10.48 20.16 -12.34
C ASP A 145 10.40 19.19 -13.55
N ALA A 146 9.27 19.18 -14.25
CA ALA A 146 8.99 18.25 -15.33
C ALA A 146 9.01 18.96 -16.70
N GLY A 147 9.76 18.42 -17.65
CA GLY A 147 9.81 18.95 -19.02
C GLY A 147 8.71 18.44 -19.96
N SER A 148 7.85 17.52 -19.50
CA SER A 148 6.81 16.90 -20.35
C SER A 148 5.68 16.30 -19.53
N ARG A 149 4.53 16.05 -20.19
CA ARG A 149 3.37 15.39 -19.56
C ARG A 149 3.73 14.02 -18.96
N PRO A 150 4.40 13.10 -19.68
CA PRO A 150 4.79 11.81 -19.10
C PRO A 150 5.72 11.96 -17.89
N ALA A 151 6.67 12.89 -17.94
CA ALA A 151 7.57 13.14 -16.82
C ALA A 151 6.83 13.66 -15.59
N ALA A 152 5.87 14.58 -15.78
CA ALA A 152 5.03 15.10 -14.71
C ALA A 152 4.16 13.99 -14.08
N THR A 153 3.50 13.17 -14.90
CA THR A 153 2.69 12.03 -14.43
C THR A 153 3.54 11.03 -13.64
N LEU A 154 4.71 10.66 -14.14
CA LEU A 154 5.60 9.71 -13.44
C LEU A 154 6.07 10.27 -12.09
N LYS A 155 6.53 11.53 -12.06
CA LYS A 155 6.92 12.20 -10.81
C LYS A 155 5.75 12.28 -9.83
N ALA A 156 4.55 12.57 -10.32
CA ALA A 156 3.35 12.62 -9.51
C ALA A 156 2.96 11.26 -8.92
N LEU A 157 3.02 10.17 -9.70
CA LEU A 157 2.79 8.81 -9.20
C LEU A 157 3.84 8.39 -8.16
N SER A 158 5.13 8.65 -8.43
CA SER A 158 6.22 8.29 -7.51
C SER A 158 6.14 8.99 -6.15
N ARG A 159 5.58 10.21 -6.13
CA ARG A 159 5.35 11.02 -4.92
C ARG A 159 3.95 10.79 -4.34
N GLY A 160 3.16 9.91 -4.96
CA GLY A 160 1.80 9.63 -4.57
C GLY A 160 0.89 10.85 -4.62
N LEU A 161 1.07 11.80 -5.55
CA LEU A 161 0.19 12.97 -5.73
C LEU A 161 -1.12 12.59 -6.44
N ILE A 162 -1.05 11.57 -7.30
CA ILE A 162 -2.15 10.98 -8.07
C ILE A 162 -2.04 9.45 -8.00
N SER A 163 -3.11 8.75 -8.34
CA SER A 163 -3.24 7.28 -8.29
C SER A 163 -4.08 6.78 -9.46
#